data_AF-A0A4S0IMV8-F1
#
_entry.id   AF-A0A4S0IMV8-F1
#
_cell.length_a   1.000
_cell.length_b   1.000
_cell.length_c   1.000
_cell.angle_alpha   90.00
_cell.angle_beta   90.00
_cell.angle_gamma   90.00
#
_symmetry.space_group_name_H-M   'P 1'
#
loop_
_entity.id
_entity.type
_entity.pdbx_description
1 polymer ?
#
loop_
_entity_poly.entity_id
_entity_poly.type
_entity_poly.pdbx_seq_one_letter_code
_entity_poly.pdbx_strand_id
1 'polypeptide(L)'
;GTGSYFDFYKIMPTFVYPEKLGADLAAVLKSTVRHALITAESHIRTPENAESVLSEGRADLVSIVRGQIADPHLAAKAAAGRPQDIRGCLSCNQMCWGRRSRDYWISCVVNPSAGR
;
A
#
# COMPACT_ATOMS: atom_id res chain seq x y z
N GLY A 1 -8.04 -6.91 -0.12
CA GLY A 1 -8.06 -5.85 -1.15
C GLY A 1 -9.47 -5.30 -1.33
N THR A 2 -9.63 -4.14 -1.96
CA THR A 2 -10.93 -3.44 -2.11
C THR A 2 -11.58 -3.62 -3.48
N GLY A 3 -10.98 -4.43 -4.35
CA GLY A 3 -11.50 -4.73 -5.67
C GLY A 3 -11.72 -6.22 -5.90
N SER A 4 -12.43 -6.52 -6.96
CA SER A 4 -12.86 -7.84 -7.39
C SER A 4 -12.76 -7.96 -8.91
N TYR A 5 -13.21 -9.08 -9.47
CA TYR A 5 -13.34 -9.26 -10.91
C TYR A 5 -14.24 -8.19 -11.55
N PHE A 6 -15.30 -7.76 -10.86
CA PHE A 6 -16.27 -6.78 -11.38
C PHE A 6 -15.81 -5.33 -11.25
N ASP A 7 -14.85 -5.04 -10.36
CA ASP A 7 -14.29 -3.70 -10.12
C ASP A 7 -12.76 -3.74 -10.00
N PHE A 8 -12.13 -4.36 -11.01
CA PHE A 8 -10.69 -4.66 -11.08
C PHE A 8 -9.76 -3.49 -10.75
N TYR A 9 -10.14 -2.27 -11.16
CA TYR A 9 -9.33 -1.07 -10.90
C TYR A 9 -9.14 -0.77 -9.41
N LYS A 10 -10.04 -1.23 -8.53
CA LYS A 10 -9.88 -1.11 -7.07
C LYS A 10 -8.93 -2.14 -6.46
N ILE A 11 -8.50 -3.16 -7.22
CA ILE A 11 -7.43 -4.07 -6.81
C ILE A 11 -6.08 -3.32 -6.83
N MET A 12 -5.90 -2.43 -7.81
CA MET A 12 -4.68 -1.64 -7.99
C MET A 12 -5.01 -0.16 -8.15
N PRO A 13 -5.56 0.48 -7.11
CA PRO A 13 -6.05 1.84 -7.18
C PRO A 13 -4.93 2.80 -7.55
N THR A 14 -5.15 3.62 -8.58
CA THR A 14 -4.24 4.69 -9.00
C THR A 14 -4.45 5.95 -8.17
N PHE A 15 -3.64 6.98 -8.38
CA PHE A 15 -3.73 8.28 -7.68
C PHE A 15 -5.09 9.00 -7.79
N VAL A 16 -6.00 8.55 -8.65
CA VAL A 16 -7.36 9.12 -8.78
C VAL A 16 -8.30 8.64 -7.67
N TYR A 17 -7.94 7.58 -6.95
CA TYR A 17 -8.73 7.06 -5.84
C TYR A 17 -8.27 7.66 -4.51
N PRO A 18 -9.17 7.76 -3.52
CA PRO A 18 -8.81 8.21 -2.19
C PRO A 18 -7.89 7.21 -1.48
N GLU A 19 -7.10 7.69 -0.53
CA GLU A 19 -6.21 6.85 0.27
C GLU A 19 -6.97 6.02 1.30
N LYS A 20 -6.31 4.99 1.85
CA LYS A 20 -6.84 4.12 2.92
C LYS A 20 -8.12 3.36 2.55
N LEU A 21 -8.33 3.03 1.27
CA LEU A 21 -9.55 2.36 0.79
C LEU A 21 -9.91 1.08 1.56
N GLY A 22 -8.92 0.30 1.98
CA GLY A 22 -9.18 -0.97 2.67
C GLY A 22 -9.43 -0.85 4.18
N ALA A 23 -9.30 0.34 4.76
CA ALA A 23 -9.38 0.52 6.21
C ALA A 23 -10.76 0.16 6.78
N ASP A 24 -11.84 0.54 6.10
CA ASP A 24 -13.21 0.27 6.59
C ASP A 24 -13.56 -1.21 6.53
N LEU A 25 -13.14 -1.90 5.46
CA LEU A 25 -13.31 -3.35 5.35
C LEU A 25 -12.50 -4.09 6.43
N ALA A 26 -11.27 -3.64 6.69
CA ALA A 26 -10.45 -4.20 7.76
C ALA A 26 -11.11 -4.01 9.14
N ALA A 27 -11.70 -2.84 9.40
CA ALA A 27 -12.40 -2.56 10.66
C ALA A 27 -13.59 -3.50 10.88
N VAL A 28 -14.38 -3.75 9.83
CA VAL A 28 -15.51 -4.72 9.88
C VAL A 28 -15.00 -6.12 10.25
N LEU A 29 -13.94 -6.59 9.58
CA LEU A 29 -13.35 -7.89 9.88
C LEU A 29 -12.80 -7.96 11.31
N LYS A 30 -12.09 -6.92 11.74
CA LYS A 30 -11.51 -6.84 13.09
C LYS A 30 -12.57 -6.83 14.19
N SER A 31 -13.74 -6.24 13.95
CA SER A 31 -14.86 -6.29 14.90
C SER A 31 -15.45 -7.70 15.08
N THR A 32 -15.24 -8.59 14.12
CA THR A 32 -15.87 -9.92 14.07
C THR A 32 -14.90 -11.03 14.46
N VAL A 33 -13.65 -10.95 14.02
CA VAL A 33 -12.64 -11.99 14.21
C VAL A 33 -12.05 -11.91 15.63
N ARG A 34 -11.91 -13.07 16.31
CA ARG A 34 -11.43 -13.15 17.71
C ARG A 34 -10.03 -13.76 17.87
N HIS A 35 -9.59 -14.54 16.89
CA HIS A 35 -8.38 -15.38 17.00
C HIS A 35 -7.38 -15.17 15.87
N ALA A 36 -7.58 -14.15 15.04
CA ALA A 36 -6.68 -13.81 13.94
C ALA A 36 -6.45 -12.30 13.91
N LEU A 37 -5.21 -11.93 13.58
CA LEU A 37 -4.81 -10.54 13.35
C LEU A 37 -5.26 -10.10 11.96
N ILE A 38 -5.75 -8.88 11.85
CA ILE A 38 -6.25 -8.29 10.62
C ILE A 38 -5.22 -7.34 10.03
N THR A 39 -4.86 -7.58 8.77
CA THR A 39 -4.00 -6.66 8.01
C THR A 39 -4.84 -5.80 7.09
N ALA A 40 -4.72 -4.47 7.20
CA ALA A 40 -5.28 -3.55 6.22
C ALA A 40 -4.29 -3.33 5.06
N GLU A 41 -4.84 -3.30 3.86
CA GLU A 41 -4.11 -2.99 2.63
C GLU A 41 -5.00 -2.10 1.75
N SER A 42 -4.64 -1.97 0.47
CA SER A 42 -5.34 -1.13 -0.50
C SER A 42 -5.23 0.37 -0.22
N HIS A 43 -4.29 0.98 -0.96
CA HIS A 43 -4.07 2.42 -1.02
C HIS A 43 -3.72 3.11 0.31
N ILE A 44 -3.18 2.36 1.26
CA ILE A 44 -2.42 2.93 2.38
C ILE A 44 -1.01 3.22 1.86
N ARG A 45 -0.64 4.50 1.77
CA ARG A 45 0.50 4.95 0.95
C ARG A 45 1.69 5.43 1.76
N THR A 46 1.44 6.07 2.89
CA THR A 46 2.49 6.67 3.72
C THR A 46 2.47 6.08 5.14
N PRO A 47 3.57 6.24 5.91
CA PRO A 47 3.58 5.90 7.33
C PRO A 47 2.48 6.62 8.11
N GLU A 48 2.15 7.88 7.77
CA GLU A 48 1.10 8.64 8.42
C GLU A 48 -0.29 8.05 8.13
N ASN A 49 -0.55 7.59 6.90
CA ASN A 49 -1.78 6.85 6.61
C ASN A 49 -1.86 5.56 7.45
N ALA A 50 -0.74 4.82 7.54
CA ALA A 50 -0.67 3.58 8.30
C ALA A 50 -0.92 3.82 9.79
N GLU A 51 -0.30 4.85 10.36
CA GLU A 51 -0.47 5.23 11.77
C GLU A 51 -1.92 5.62 12.07
N SER A 52 -2.57 6.38 11.19
CA SER A 52 -4.01 6.67 11.32
C SER A 52 -4.86 5.40 11.34
N VAL A 53 -4.60 4.43 10.46
CA VAL A 53 -5.36 3.16 10.43
C VAL A 53 -5.14 2.33 11.70
N LEU A 54 -3.90 2.28 12.20
CA LEU A 54 -3.53 1.50 13.39
C LEU A 54 -4.04 2.14 14.68
N SER A 55 -3.81 3.45 14.85
CA SER A 55 -4.24 4.20 16.05
C SER A 55 -5.76 4.26 16.22
N GLU A 56 -6.51 4.25 15.11
CA GLU A 56 -7.98 4.15 15.12
C GLU A 56 -8.49 2.72 15.37
N GLY A 57 -7.60 1.74 15.55
CA GLY A 57 -7.95 0.34 15.83
C GLY A 57 -8.60 -0.40 14.66
N ARG A 58 -8.52 0.13 13.44
CA ARG A 58 -9.15 -0.46 12.24
C ARG A 58 -8.44 -1.72 11.74
N ALA A 59 -7.18 -1.92 12.10
CA ALA A 59 -6.40 -3.11 11.77
C ALA A 59 -5.38 -3.43 12.86
N ASP A 60 -4.77 -4.61 12.82
CA ASP A 60 -3.63 -5.02 13.65
C ASP A 60 -2.30 -4.75 12.94
N LEU A 61 -2.29 -4.87 11.60
CA LEU A 61 -1.15 -4.56 10.76
C LEU A 61 -1.58 -3.76 9.53
N VAL A 62 -0.62 -3.11 8.89
CA VAL A 62 -0.80 -2.41 7.62
C VAL A 62 0.21 -2.93 6.60
N SER A 63 -0.23 -3.16 5.37
CA SER A 63 0.61 -3.52 4.23
C SER A 63 0.75 -2.34 3.27
N ILE A 64 2.01 -1.94 3.01
CA ILE A 64 2.36 -0.92 2.01
C ILE A 64 3.26 -1.56 0.95
N VAL A 65 2.68 -2.10 -0.13
CA VAL A 65 3.45 -2.81 -1.16
C VAL A 65 4.16 -1.84 -2.12
N ARG A 66 3.39 -1.03 -2.86
CA ARG A 66 3.97 -0.14 -3.90
C ARG A 66 4.87 0.96 -3.31
N GLY A 67 4.66 1.33 -2.04
CA GLY A 67 5.57 2.20 -1.30
C GLY A 67 6.96 1.58 -1.12
N GLN A 68 7.03 0.30 -0.75
CA GLN A 68 8.30 -0.43 -0.60
C GLN A 68 9.03 -0.62 -1.95
N ILE A 69 8.29 -0.75 -3.06
CA ILE A 69 8.88 -0.78 -4.41
C ILE A 69 9.50 0.60 -4.75
N ALA A 70 8.83 1.70 -4.38
CA ALA A 70 9.34 3.05 -4.60
C ALA A 70 10.52 3.38 -3.67
N ASP A 71 10.51 2.90 -2.43
CA ASP A 71 11.58 3.09 -1.47
C ASP A 71 11.79 1.81 -0.65
N PRO A 72 12.87 1.04 -0.91
CA PRO A 72 13.16 -0.18 -0.14
C PRO A 72 13.53 0.13 1.33
N HIS A 73 13.79 1.39 1.67
CA HIS A 73 14.10 1.82 3.03
C HIS A 73 12.90 2.48 3.72
N LEU A 74 11.69 2.41 3.15
CA LEU A 74 10.48 3.04 3.69
C LEU A 74 10.30 2.76 5.19
N ALA A 75 10.30 1.49 5.58
CA ALA A 75 10.10 1.09 6.97
C ALA A 75 11.23 1.58 7.90
N ALA A 76 12.49 1.47 7.45
CA ALA A 76 13.64 1.91 8.22
C ALA A 76 13.66 3.43 8.44
N LYS A 77 13.32 4.21 7.41
CA LYS A 77 13.21 5.68 7.49
C LYS A 77 12.06 6.12 8.39
N ALA A 78 10.89 5.46 8.27
CA ALA A 78 9.76 5.72 9.15
C ALA A 78 10.11 5.44 10.62
N ALA A 79 10.72 4.29 10.92
CA ALA A 79 11.17 3.93 12.27
C ALA A 79 12.22 4.89 12.83
N ALA A 80 13.06 5.48 11.97
CA ALA A 80 14.06 6.48 12.36
C ALA A 80 13.49 7.90 12.51
N GLY A 81 12.18 8.11 12.40
CA GLY A 81 11.55 9.44 12.50
C GLY A 81 11.88 10.34 11.31
N ARG A 82 12.14 9.77 10.13
CA ARG A 82 12.46 10.50 8.89
C ARG A 82 11.48 10.22 7.75
N PRO A 83 10.16 10.39 7.96
CA PRO A 83 9.18 10.13 6.91
C PRO A 83 9.35 11.03 5.68
N GLN A 84 9.85 12.26 5.85
CA GLN A 84 10.14 13.20 4.76
C GLN A 84 11.23 12.72 3.79
N ASP A 85 12.09 11.79 4.23
CA ASP A 85 13.15 11.22 3.38
C ASP A 85 12.63 10.06 2.52
N ILE A 86 11.37 9.65 2.69
CA ILE A 86 10.77 8.51 1.99
C ILE A 86 10.43 8.91 0.56
N ARG A 87 10.91 8.12 -0.40
CA ARG A 87 10.53 8.27 -1.80
C ARG A 87 9.10 7.74 -2.01
N GLY A 88 8.13 8.66 -2.01
CA GLY A 88 6.71 8.34 -2.11
C GLY A 88 6.30 7.64 -3.43
N CYS A 89 5.43 6.65 -3.31
CA CYS A 89 4.81 6.01 -4.47
C CYS A 89 3.74 6.91 -5.11
N LEU A 90 3.84 7.13 -6.43
CA LEU A 90 2.88 7.93 -7.20
C LEU A 90 1.55 7.21 -7.48
N SER A 91 1.40 5.93 -7.11
CA SER A 91 0.24 5.10 -7.50
C SER A 91 -0.03 5.13 -9.02
N CYS A 92 1.01 5.20 -9.86
CA CYS A 92 0.85 5.36 -11.31
C CYS A 92 0.60 4.05 -12.05
N ASN A 93 0.96 2.91 -11.46
CA ASN A 93 0.91 1.57 -12.05
C ASN A 93 1.72 1.39 -13.36
N GLN A 94 2.53 2.36 -13.80
CA GLN A 94 3.18 2.29 -15.12
C GLN A 94 4.33 1.27 -15.18
N MET A 95 5.32 1.40 -14.28
CA MET A 95 6.53 0.55 -14.32
C MET A 95 6.46 -0.66 -13.40
N CYS A 96 5.63 -0.62 -12.35
CA CYS A 96 5.45 -1.77 -11.48
C CYS A 96 4.48 -2.76 -12.12
N TRP A 97 3.17 -2.55 -11.93
CA TRP A 97 2.15 -3.41 -12.51
C TRP A 97 2.14 -3.37 -14.04
N GLY A 98 2.31 -2.21 -14.68
CA GLY A 98 2.23 -2.08 -16.13
C GLY A 98 3.35 -2.79 -16.88
N ARG A 99 4.51 -3.02 -16.25
CA ARG A 99 5.53 -3.95 -16.78
C ARG A 99 5.13 -5.39 -16.52
N ARG A 100 4.72 -5.71 -15.29
CA ARG A 100 4.32 -7.06 -14.90
C ARG A 100 3.17 -7.59 -15.76
N SER A 101 2.18 -6.76 -16.12
CA SER A 101 1.05 -7.13 -16.97
C SER A 101 1.44 -7.39 -18.43
N ARG A 102 2.69 -7.09 -18.81
CA ARG A 102 3.29 -7.35 -20.12
C ARG A 102 4.42 -8.39 -20.01
N ASP A 103 4.45 -9.14 -18.91
CA ASP A 103 5.46 -10.15 -18.56
C ASP A 103 6.91 -9.64 -18.58
N TYR A 104 7.11 -8.35 -18.31
CA TYR A 104 8.42 -7.80 -18.00
C TYR A 104 8.70 -7.84 -16.50
N TRP A 105 9.99 -7.83 -16.15
CA TRP A 105 10.44 -7.59 -14.77
C TRP A 105 9.87 -6.28 -14.23
N ILE A 106 9.41 -6.33 -12.98
CA ILE A 106 8.87 -5.17 -12.25
C ILE A 106 9.95 -4.09 -12.15
N SER A 107 9.55 -2.83 -12.31
CA SER A 107 10.39 -1.66 -11.98
C SER A 107 9.55 -0.55 -11.35
N CYS A 108 10.09 0.67 -11.22
CA CYS A 108 9.39 1.81 -10.65
C CYS A 108 9.76 3.12 -11.36
N VAL A 109 8.77 3.98 -11.60
CA VAL A 109 8.98 5.28 -12.27
C VAL A 109 9.91 6.18 -11.46
N VAL A 110 9.78 6.16 -10.12
CA VAL A 110 10.58 7.01 -9.24
C VAL A 110 11.80 6.28 -8.67
N ASN A 111 11.87 4.95 -8.81
CA ASN A 111 12.99 4.13 -8.34
C ASN A 111 13.50 3.22 -9.48
N PRO A 112 14.37 3.73 -10.36
CA PRO A 112 14.84 2.97 -11.52
C PRO A 112 15.71 1.75 -11.14
N SER A 113 16.21 1.69 -9.90
CA SER A 113 16.94 0.53 -9.37
C SER A 113 16.01 -0.63 -8.99
N ALA A 114 14.70 -0.41 -8.86
CA ALA A 114 13.76 -1.49 -8.59
C ALA A 114 13.77 -2.50 -9.75
N GLY A 115 14.01 -3.78 -9.43
CA GLY A 115 14.09 -4.88 -10.40
C GLY A 115 15.41 -4.96 -11.17
N ARG A 116 16.49 -4.38 -10.63
CA ARG A 116 17.87 -4.50 -11.15
C ARG A 116 18.82 -5.00 -10.09
#